data_AF-A0A067S4P5-F1
#
_entry.id   AF-A0A067S4P5-F1
#
_cell.length_a   1.000
_cell.length_b   1.000
_cell.length_c   1.000
_cell.angle_alpha   90.00
_cell.angle_beta   90.00
_cell.angle_gamma   90.00
#
_symmetry.space_group_name_H-M   'P 1'
#
loop_
_entity.id
_entity.type
_entity.pdbx_description
1 polymer ?
#
loop_
_entity_poly.entity_id
_entity_poly.type
_entity_poly.pdbx_seq_one_letter_code
_entity_poly.pdbx_strand_id
1 'polypeptide(L)'
;MSLSWTDFIGLVTKHKSDAFELDAEINLEELLEDIRVTEHQKIAREIANVLWNATGYRFIYKKCQKSRTSDSIKTFGFFCAQLRGEETKQKLHKNEKKRRARMTMDRFDCSGRLRITMVDGNPKLAGITIIHHRPHCHYVDISLTDKVDTIIQNMVNLPASKVSFSEIFYAWDSILAQNEQGELTEKQVYARWAELTRRNGDWTTIKSHLPSNY
;
A
#
# COMPACT_ATOMS: atom_id res chain seq x y z
N MET A 1 9.51 26.64 -8.29
CA MET A 1 8.53 26.50 -9.40
C MET A 1 7.19 26.17 -8.78
N SER A 2 6.11 26.82 -9.21
CA SER A 2 4.75 26.49 -8.73
C SER A 2 3.99 25.76 -9.83
N LEU A 3 3.29 24.67 -9.50
CA LEU A 3 2.55 23.82 -10.45
C LEU A 3 1.14 23.51 -9.92
N SER A 4 0.20 23.31 -10.84
CA SER A 4 -1.08 22.65 -10.51
C SER A 4 -0.83 21.18 -10.16
N TRP A 5 -1.79 20.56 -9.45
CA TRP A 5 -1.72 19.13 -9.17
C TRP A 5 -1.69 18.30 -10.45
N THR A 6 -2.56 18.62 -11.42
CA THR A 6 -2.60 17.92 -12.70
C THR A 6 -1.29 18.04 -13.49
N ASP A 7 -0.69 19.24 -13.57
CA ASP A 7 0.59 19.43 -14.27
C ASP A 7 1.72 18.65 -13.61
N PHE A 8 1.75 18.66 -12.26
CA PHE A 8 2.70 17.90 -11.48
C PHE A 8 2.61 16.40 -11.77
N ILE A 9 1.40 15.82 -11.72
CA ILE A 9 1.20 14.40 -12.03
C ILE A 9 1.54 14.09 -13.50
N GLY A 10 1.17 14.96 -14.43
CA GLY A 10 1.53 14.82 -15.84
C GLY A 10 3.04 14.76 -16.06
N LEU A 11 3.79 15.66 -15.40
CA LEU A 11 5.25 15.73 -15.52
C LEU A 11 5.93 14.49 -14.93
N VAL A 12 5.52 14.08 -13.73
CA VAL A 12 6.08 12.89 -13.08
C VAL A 12 5.73 11.60 -13.85
N THR A 13 4.53 11.51 -14.43
CA THR A 13 4.12 10.36 -15.26
C THR A 13 4.92 10.28 -16.55
N LYS A 14 5.15 11.42 -17.20
CA LYS A 14 5.94 11.51 -18.45
C LYS A 14 7.37 11.00 -18.26
N HIS A 15 7.95 11.23 -17.09
CA HIS A 15 9.34 10.87 -16.76
C HIS A 15 9.47 9.61 -15.89
N LYS A 16 8.41 8.79 -15.75
CA LYS A 16 8.41 7.62 -14.86
C LYS A 16 9.48 6.58 -15.17
N SER A 17 9.96 6.52 -16.41
CA SER A 17 10.97 5.56 -16.86
C SER A 17 12.40 6.14 -16.83
N ASP A 18 12.54 7.42 -16.51
CA ASP A 18 13.82 8.13 -16.49
C ASP A 18 14.29 8.37 -15.06
N ALA A 19 15.58 8.68 -14.90
CA ALA A 19 16.04 9.28 -13.67
C ALA A 19 15.43 10.69 -13.56
N PHE A 20 14.81 11.01 -12.44
CA PHE A 20 14.11 12.27 -12.28
C PHE A 20 14.32 12.89 -10.90
N GLU A 21 14.45 14.21 -10.90
CA GLU A 21 14.47 15.04 -9.71
C GLU A 21 13.58 16.24 -9.98
N LEU A 22 12.62 16.46 -9.09
CA LEU A 22 11.68 17.55 -9.17
C LEU A 22 11.48 18.13 -7.78
N ASP A 23 11.67 19.44 -7.68
CA ASP A 23 11.39 20.23 -6.49
C ASP A 23 10.47 21.38 -6.87
N ALA A 24 9.23 21.29 -6.41
CA ALA A 24 8.19 22.23 -6.80
C ALA A 24 7.19 22.46 -5.67
N GLU A 25 6.61 23.65 -5.67
CA GLU A 25 5.46 23.98 -4.84
C GLU A 25 4.19 23.65 -5.62
N ILE A 26 3.31 22.84 -5.03
CA ILE A 26 2.18 22.26 -5.72
C ILE A 26 0.90 22.78 -5.07
N ASN A 27 -0.01 23.29 -5.91
CA ASN A 27 -1.38 23.58 -5.50
C ASN A 27 -2.17 22.27 -5.48
N LEU A 28 -2.62 21.88 -4.28
CA LEU A 28 -3.36 20.66 -3.98
C LEU A 28 -4.88 20.85 -4.02
N GLU A 29 -5.40 21.99 -4.48
CA GLU A 29 -6.84 22.27 -4.51
C GLU A 29 -7.62 21.16 -5.22
N GLU A 30 -7.18 20.76 -6.43
CA GLU A 30 -7.76 19.66 -7.20
C GLU A 30 -7.70 18.31 -6.45
N LEU A 31 -6.62 18.02 -5.74
CA LEU A 31 -6.47 16.79 -4.97
C LEU A 31 -7.40 16.77 -3.75
N LEU A 32 -7.58 17.92 -3.10
CA LEU A 32 -8.32 18.04 -1.85
C LEU A 32 -9.83 18.13 -2.03
N GLU A 33 -10.33 18.48 -3.22
CA GLU A 33 -11.76 18.40 -3.55
C GLU A 33 -12.34 17.00 -3.28
N ASP A 34 -11.55 15.96 -3.52
CA ASP A 34 -11.94 14.57 -3.34
C ASP A 34 -11.66 14.01 -1.92
N ILE A 35 -10.95 14.77 -1.08
CA ILE A 35 -10.43 14.28 0.21
C ILE A 35 -11.14 14.97 1.37
N ARG A 36 -11.95 14.21 2.13
CA ARG A 36 -12.61 14.68 3.39
C ARG A 36 -11.65 14.82 4.58
N VAL A 37 -10.35 14.84 4.35
CA VAL A 37 -9.32 14.69 5.38
C VAL A 37 -8.44 15.92 5.44
N THR A 38 -8.35 16.52 6.61
CA THR A 38 -7.59 17.76 6.86
C THR A 38 -6.24 17.52 7.54
N GLU A 39 -5.95 16.30 7.98
CA GLU A 39 -4.70 15.98 8.65
C GLU A 39 -3.55 15.86 7.63
N HIS A 40 -2.52 16.71 7.78
CA HIS A 40 -1.36 16.76 6.88
C HIS A 40 -0.69 15.40 6.64
N GLN A 41 -0.61 14.53 7.67
CA GLN A 41 -0.02 13.20 7.50
C GLN A 41 -0.83 12.34 6.53
N LYS A 42 -2.16 12.43 6.56
CA LYS A 42 -3.03 11.67 5.67
C LYS A 42 -2.97 12.24 4.25
N ILE A 43 -2.95 13.57 4.10
CA ILE A 43 -2.73 14.24 2.81
C ILE A 43 -1.39 13.80 2.20
N ALA A 44 -0.30 13.81 2.99
CA ALA A 44 1.02 13.37 2.52
C ALA A 44 1.04 11.90 2.09
N ARG A 45 0.29 11.02 2.78
CA ARG A 45 0.14 9.62 2.38
C ARG A 45 -0.65 9.49 1.09
N GLU A 46 -1.69 10.30 0.91
CA GLU A 46 -2.50 10.27 -0.31
C GLU A 46 -1.71 10.74 -1.53
N ILE A 47 -0.92 11.82 -1.40
CA ILE A 47 0.04 12.23 -2.42
C ILE A 47 0.96 11.07 -2.80
N ALA A 48 1.52 10.36 -1.82
CA ALA A 48 2.38 9.20 -2.08
C ALA A 48 1.65 8.05 -2.78
N ASN A 49 0.37 7.82 -2.46
CA ASN A 49 -0.46 6.81 -3.13
C ASN A 49 -0.74 7.18 -4.59
N VAL A 50 -1.13 8.43 -4.85
CA VAL A 50 -1.37 8.89 -6.24
C VAL A 50 -0.10 8.82 -7.06
N LEU A 51 1.05 9.21 -6.49
CA LEU A 51 2.35 9.06 -7.14
C LEU A 51 2.70 7.61 -7.44
N TRP A 52 2.36 6.69 -6.55
CA TRP A 52 2.53 5.26 -6.81
C TRP A 52 1.67 4.82 -8.00
N ASN A 53 0.39 5.17 -8.04
CA ASN A 53 -0.48 4.80 -9.16
C ASN A 53 -0.01 5.40 -10.50
N ALA A 54 0.54 6.61 -10.49
CA ALA A 54 1.03 7.30 -11.68
C ALA A 54 2.37 6.72 -12.21
N THR A 55 3.29 6.36 -11.31
CA THR A 55 4.67 6.00 -11.69
C THR A 55 5.00 4.52 -11.56
N GLY A 56 4.23 3.78 -10.77
CA GLY A 56 4.57 2.44 -10.30
C GLY A 56 5.65 2.44 -9.20
N TYR A 57 6.15 3.58 -8.75
CA TYR A 57 7.10 3.65 -7.63
C TYR A 57 6.36 3.87 -6.31
N ARG A 58 6.42 2.87 -5.43
CA ARG A 58 5.83 2.98 -4.08
C ARG A 58 6.80 3.68 -3.13
N PHE A 59 6.31 4.69 -2.42
CA PHE A 59 7.06 5.38 -1.37
C PHE A 59 6.51 5.04 0.02
N ILE A 60 7.37 4.55 0.91
CA ILE A 60 7.03 4.16 2.28
C ILE A 60 7.32 5.31 3.24
N TYR A 61 6.36 5.62 4.10
CA TYR A 61 6.51 6.65 5.12
C TYR A 61 7.64 6.30 6.10
N LYS A 62 8.54 7.27 6.35
CA LYS A 62 9.66 7.13 7.28
C LYS A 62 9.43 7.89 8.58
N LYS A 63 9.19 9.20 8.46
CA LYS A 63 9.11 10.10 9.61
C LYS A 63 8.44 11.42 9.25
N CYS A 64 7.98 12.12 10.29
CA CYS A 64 7.60 13.52 10.24
C CYS A 64 8.66 14.32 11.00
N GLN A 65 9.06 15.47 10.45
CA GLN A 65 9.97 16.41 11.06
C GLN A 65 9.30 17.78 11.09
N LYS A 66 9.30 18.43 12.27
CA LYS A 66 8.93 19.83 12.39
C LYS A 66 10.10 20.71 11.94
N SER A 67 9.82 21.87 11.37
CA SER A 67 10.88 22.82 11.06
C SER A 67 11.54 23.33 12.35
N ARG A 68 12.84 23.64 12.26
CA ARG A 68 13.57 24.29 13.35
C ARG A 68 13.23 25.77 13.49
N THR A 69 12.67 26.37 12.44
CA THR A 69 12.33 27.80 12.37
C THR A 69 10.86 28.08 12.65
N SER A 70 9.97 27.11 12.47
CA SER A 70 8.55 27.25 12.78
C SER A 70 7.88 25.90 13.04
N ASP A 71 7.15 25.79 14.15
CA ASP A 71 6.35 24.61 14.48
C ASP A 71 5.16 24.39 13.54
N SER A 72 4.74 25.43 12.81
CA SER A 72 3.67 25.34 11.81
C SER A 72 4.10 24.59 10.55
N ILE A 73 5.40 24.40 10.32
CA ILE A 73 5.91 23.74 9.12
C ILE A 73 6.25 22.29 9.44
N LYS A 74 5.61 21.36 8.73
CA LYS A 74 5.79 19.91 8.88
C LYS A 74 6.32 19.33 7.59
N THR A 75 7.36 18.51 7.70
CA THR A 75 7.97 17.80 6.58
C THR A 75 7.81 16.30 6.78
N PHE A 76 7.13 15.64 5.86
CA PHE A 76 6.89 14.20 5.83
C PHE A 76 7.89 13.57 4.86
N GLY A 77 8.73 12.68 5.38
CA GLY A 77 9.74 11.97 4.60
C GLY A 77 9.32 10.55 4.27
N PHE A 78 9.52 10.17 3.02
CA PHE A 78 9.27 8.84 2.48
C PHE A 78 10.51 8.34 1.73
N PHE A 79 10.63 7.02 1.59
CA PHE A 79 11.68 6.35 0.82
C PHE A 79 11.06 5.36 -0.17
N CYS A 80 11.74 5.12 -1.30
CA CYS A 80 11.31 4.11 -2.26
C CYS A 80 11.24 2.74 -1.58
N ALA A 81 10.14 2.05 -1.74
CA ALA A 81 9.93 0.73 -1.16
C ALA A 81 11.00 -0.26 -1.60
N GLN A 82 11.51 -0.14 -2.83
CA GLN A 82 12.57 -1.00 -3.39
C GLN A 82 13.99 -0.53 -3.05
N LEU A 83 14.17 0.46 -2.17
CA LEU A 83 15.51 0.93 -1.78
C LEU A 83 16.27 -0.14 -0.97
N ARG A 84 17.49 -0.47 -1.41
CA ARG A 84 18.39 -1.36 -0.67
C ARG A 84 18.76 -0.75 0.68
N GLY A 85 18.76 -1.58 1.73
CA GLY A 85 19.16 -1.19 3.09
C GLY A 85 18.03 -0.62 3.96
N GLU A 86 16.87 -0.28 3.41
CA GLU A 86 15.66 0.08 4.18
C GLU A 86 14.75 -1.14 4.42
N GLU A 87 15.32 -2.35 4.34
CA GLU A 87 14.60 -3.59 4.59
C GLU A 87 14.16 -3.67 6.05
N THR A 88 12.86 -3.85 6.28
CA THR A 88 12.36 -4.14 7.61
C THR A 88 12.85 -5.54 8.00
N LYS A 89 13.85 -5.61 8.88
CA LYS A 89 14.29 -6.85 9.52
C LYS A 89 13.20 -7.38 10.43
N GLN A 90 12.15 -7.99 9.86
CA GLN A 90 11.15 -8.68 10.67
C GLN A 90 11.79 -9.89 11.33
N LYS A 91 11.73 -9.94 12.67
CA LYS A 91 12.20 -11.09 13.45
C LYS A 91 11.50 -12.35 12.94
N LEU A 92 12.31 -13.37 12.63
CA LEU A 92 11.79 -14.68 12.26
C LEU A 92 11.07 -15.29 13.46
N HIS A 93 9.99 -16.01 13.18
CA HIS A 93 9.31 -16.80 14.20
C HIS A 93 10.22 -17.97 14.63
N LYS A 94 10.29 -18.27 15.93
CA LYS A 94 11.20 -19.31 16.46
C LYS A 94 10.91 -20.69 15.84
N ASN A 95 9.64 -21.09 15.83
CA ASN A 95 9.18 -22.34 15.21
C ASN A 95 9.21 -22.24 13.68
N GLU A 96 9.96 -23.14 13.03
CA GLU A 96 10.15 -23.25 11.58
C GLU A 96 8.87 -23.48 10.79
N LYS A 97 7.96 -24.31 11.31
CA LYS A 97 6.65 -24.55 10.68
C LYS A 97 5.74 -23.32 10.70
N LYS A 98 6.10 -22.30 11.49
CA LYS A 98 5.42 -21.00 11.57
C LYS A 98 6.25 -19.88 10.95
N ARG A 99 7.43 -20.18 10.38
CA ARG A 99 8.19 -19.21 9.61
C ARG A 99 7.48 -19.02 8.27
N ARG A 100 7.34 -17.77 7.87
CA ARG A 100 6.73 -17.38 6.60
C ARG A 100 7.71 -17.72 5.48
N ALA A 101 7.25 -18.33 4.39
CA ALA A 101 7.97 -18.29 3.12
C ALA A 101 8.11 -16.82 2.72
N ARG A 102 9.31 -16.39 2.36
CA ARG A 102 9.59 -14.98 2.03
C ARG A 102 9.84 -14.89 0.54
N MET A 103 8.96 -14.23 -0.19
CA MET A 103 9.36 -13.71 -1.49
C MET A 103 10.18 -12.44 -1.24
N THR A 104 11.34 -12.38 -1.84
CA THR A 104 12.16 -11.18 -1.81
C THR A 104 11.81 -10.34 -3.03
N MET A 105 11.37 -9.11 -2.79
CA MET A 105 11.31 -8.11 -3.85
C MET A 105 12.73 -7.65 -4.20
N ASP A 106 12.99 -7.46 -5.49
CA ASP A 106 14.25 -6.87 -5.94
C ASP A 106 14.48 -5.50 -5.31
N ARG A 107 15.71 -5.30 -4.83
CA ARG A 107 16.14 -4.05 -4.19
C ARG A 107 17.20 -3.37 -5.04
N PHE A 108 17.05 -2.05 -5.17
CA PHE A 108 17.91 -1.22 -6.01
C PHE A 108 18.55 -0.11 -5.18
N ASP A 109 19.73 0.30 -5.61
CA ASP A 109 20.43 1.47 -5.07
C ASP A 109 19.89 2.76 -5.73
N CYS A 110 18.57 2.96 -5.70
CA CYS A 110 17.91 4.07 -6.40
C CYS A 110 17.94 5.40 -5.65
N SER A 111 18.28 5.36 -4.36
CA SER A 111 18.21 6.50 -3.44
C SER A 111 16.86 7.24 -3.49
N GLY A 112 15.79 6.55 -3.92
CA GLY A 112 14.49 7.13 -4.19
C GLY A 112 13.87 7.72 -2.93
N ARG A 113 13.53 9.00 -2.96
CA ARG A 113 13.01 9.76 -1.81
C ARG A 113 11.89 10.68 -2.25
N LEU A 114 10.90 10.81 -1.37
CA LEU A 114 9.82 11.76 -1.50
C LEU A 114 9.75 12.57 -0.19
N ARG A 115 9.75 13.90 -0.33
CA ARG A 115 9.61 14.84 0.77
C ARG A 115 8.41 15.72 0.47
N ILE A 116 7.52 15.82 1.45
CA ILE A 116 6.33 16.66 1.37
C ILE A 116 6.37 17.63 2.54
N THR A 117 6.45 18.92 2.26
CA THR A 117 6.46 19.99 3.24
C THR A 117 5.14 20.75 3.18
N MET A 118 4.47 20.86 4.32
CA MET A 118 3.17 21.52 4.45
C MET A 118 3.21 22.53 5.59
N VAL A 119 2.41 23.59 5.47
CA VAL A 119 2.31 24.66 6.46
C VAL A 119 0.91 24.64 7.09
N ASP A 120 0.85 24.65 8.42
CA ASP A 120 -0.41 24.73 9.15
C ASP A 120 -1.16 26.01 8.75
N GLY A 121 -2.47 25.89 8.49
CA GLY A 121 -3.31 26.99 8.00
C GLY A 121 -3.35 27.13 6.48
N ASN A 122 -2.50 26.43 5.73
CA ASN A 122 -2.57 26.38 4.26
C ASN A 122 -2.45 24.94 3.72
N PRO A 123 -3.52 24.12 3.86
CA PRO A 123 -3.48 22.72 3.42
C PRO A 123 -3.43 22.56 1.90
N LYS A 124 -3.82 23.60 1.15
CA LYS A 124 -3.89 23.60 -0.32
C LYS A 124 -2.53 23.77 -0.99
N LEU A 125 -1.46 24.02 -0.24
CA LEU A 125 -0.14 24.24 -0.80
C LEU A 125 0.86 23.30 -0.14
N ALA A 126 1.65 22.60 -0.96
CA ALA A 126 2.71 21.74 -0.46
C ALA A 126 3.98 21.89 -1.29
N GLY A 127 5.13 22.00 -0.62
CA GLY A 127 6.42 21.79 -1.26
C GLY A 127 6.65 20.29 -1.43
N ILE A 128 6.80 19.82 -2.67
CA ILE A 128 7.06 18.42 -2.98
C ILE A 128 8.41 18.30 -3.66
N THR A 129 9.31 17.56 -3.01
CA THR A 129 10.59 17.16 -3.59
C THR A 129 10.57 15.65 -3.82
N ILE A 130 10.71 15.23 -5.07
CA ILE A 130 10.83 13.82 -5.46
C ILE A 130 12.15 13.60 -6.17
N ILE A 131 12.88 12.57 -5.73
CA ILE A 131 14.20 12.22 -6.25
C ILE A 131 14.19 10.73 -6.52
N HIS A 132 14.55 10.33 -7.74
CA HIS A 132 14.75 8.94 -8.13
C HIS A 132 15.83 8.86 -9.22
N HIS A 133 17.06 8.55 -8.82
CA HIS A 133 18.22 8.67 -9.72
C HIS A 133 18.48 7.44 -10.58
N ARG A 134 17.79 6.32 -10.31
CA ARG A 134 18.02 5.06 -11.03
C ARG A 134 16.70 4.38 -11.31
N PRO A 135 16.22 4.42 -12.56
CA PRO A 135 15.03 3.68 -12.98
C PRO A 135 15.17 2.20 -12.62
N HIS A 136 14.07 1.61 -12.18
CA HIS A 136 13.99 0.18 -11.93
C HIS A 136 12.58 -0.33 -12.22
N CYS A 137 12.39 -1.64 -12.20
CA CYS A 137 11.08 -2.24 -12.39
C CYS A 137 10.08 -1.67 -11.38
N HIS A 138 8.81 -1.61 -11.80
CA HIS A 138 7.72 -1.12 -10.97
C HIS A 138 7.62 -1.93 -9.68
N TYR A 139 7.12 -1.26 -8.64
CA TYR A 139 6.81 -1.92 -7.39
C TYR A 139 5.74 -2.99 -7.62
N VAL A 140 6.06 -4.22 -7.30
CA VAL A 140 5.09 -5.33 -7.29
C VAL A 140 4.51 -5.40 -5.89
N ASP A 141 3.19 -5.23 -5.75
CA ASP A 141 2.58 -5.54 -4.47
C ASP A 141 2.64 -7.06 -4.25
N ILE A 142 3.42 -7.44 -3.25
CA ILE A 142 3.54 -8.82 -2.81
C ILE A 142 2.31 -9.28 -2.01
N SER A 143 1.36 -8.38 -1.72
CA SER A 143 0.06 -8.73 -1.13
C SER A 143 -1.01 -9.06 -2.17
N LEU A 144 -1.77 -10.16 -1.90
CA LEU A 144 -2.99 -10.65 -2.57
C LEU A 144 -3.12 -10.38 -4.09
N THR A 145 -2.80 -11.37 -4.93
CA THR A 145 -2.97 -11.28 -6.39
C THR A 145 -4.46 -11.30 -6.81
N ASP A 146 -4.82 -10.66 -7.93
CA ASP A 146 -6.22 -10.61 -8.44
C ASP A 146 -6.85 -11.99 -8.66
N LYS A 147 -6.03 -12.97 -9.04
CA LYS A 147 -6.44 -14.37 -9.19
C LYS A 147 -6.85 -14.97 -7.85
N VAL A 148 -6.14 -14.63 -6.77
CA VAL A 148 -6.47 -15.11 -5.43
C VAL A 148 -7.68 -14.37 -4.87
N ASP A 149 -7.88 -13.09 -5.17
CA ASP A 149 -9.13 -12.39 -4.83
C ASP A 149 -10.32 -13.04 -5.56
N THR A 150 -10.14 -13.45 -6.81
CA THR A 150 -11.18 -14.17 -7.60
C THR A 150 -11.52 -15.54 -6.98
N ILE A 151 -10.51 -16.30 -6.53
CA ILE A 151 -10.73 -17.57 -5.81
C ILE A 151 -11.54 -17.31 -4.53
N ILE A 152 -11.20 -16.27 -3.77
CA ILE A 152 -11.90 -15.91 -2.53
C ILE A 152 -13.34 -15.48 -2.81
N GLN A 153 -13.57 -14.65 -3.84
CA GLN A 153 -14.90 -14.16 -4.22
C GLN A 153 -15.84 -15.29 -4.67
N ASN A 154 -15.33 -16.24 -5.47
CA ASN A 154 -16.11 -17.39 -5.93
C ASN A 154 -16.63 -18.26 -4.78
N MET A 155 -15.94 -18.26 -3.63
CA MET A 155 -16.33 -19.02 -2.45
C MET A 155 -17.35 -18.30 -1.56
N VAL A 156 -17.39 -16.97 -1.59
CA VAL A 156 -18.39 -16.17 -0.86
C VAL A 156 -19.79 -16.35 -1.47
N ASN A 157 -19.87 -16.73 -2.74
CA ASN A 157 -21.13 -17.01 -3.42
C ASN A 157 -21.68 -18.42 -3.16
N LEU A 158 -21.00 -19.23 -2.34
CA LEU A 158 -21.52 -20.51 -1.88
C LEU A 158 -22.51 -20.29 -0.72
N PRO A 159 -23.66 -21.00 -0.70
CA PRO A 159 -24.64 -20.84 0.37
C PRO A 159 -24.03 -21.20 1.74
N ALA A 160 -24.31 -20.40 2.79
CA ALA A 160 -23.75 -20.55 4.13
C ALA A 160 -23.90 -21.96 4.75
N SER A 161 -24.86 -22.76 4.30
CA SER A 161 -25.04 -24.16 4.73
C SER A 161 -23.97 -25.12 4.20
N LYS A 162 -23.15 -24.70 3.23
CA LYS A 162 -22.04 -25.49 2.69
C LYS A 162 -20.67 -25.06 3.21
N VAL A 163 -20.52 -23.80 3.65
CA VAL A 163 -19.24 -23.24 4.10
C VAL A 163 -18.82 -23.81 5.46
N SER A 164 -18.28 -25.02 5.42
CA SER A 164 -17.59 -25.67 6.53
C SER A 164 -16.13 -25.25 6.56
N PHE A 165 -15.48 -25.35 7.73
CA PHE A 165 -14.05 -25.05 7.90
C PHE A 165 -13.15 -25.78 6.88
N SER A 166 -13.58 -26.94 6.38
CA SER A 166 -12.88 -27.66 5.33
C SER A 166 -12.91 -26.96 3.97
N GLU A 167 -13.94 -26.16 3.63
CA GLU A 167 -14.00 -25.45 2.35
C GLU A 167 -13.05 -24.24 2.31
N ILE A 168 -12.86 -23.55 3.43
CA ILE A 168 -11.82 -22.52 3.59
C ILE A 168 -10.43 -23.16 3.47
N PHE A 169 -10.27 -24.36 4.04
CA PHE A 169 -9.06 -25.17 3.88
C PHE A 169 -8.86 -25.60 2.41
N TYR A 170 -9.93 -25.97 1.68
CA TYR A 170 -9.88 -26.24 0.24
C TYR A 170 -9.53 -25.00 -0.59
N ALA A 171 -9.94 -23.79 -0.16
CA ALA A 171 -9.53 -22.53 -0.77
C ALA A 171 -8.03 -22.35 -0.68
N TRP A 172 -7.52 -22.55 0.52
CA TRP A 172 -6.11 -22.47 0.83
C TRP A 172 -5.33 -23.53 0.04
N ASP A 173 -5.77 -24.79 0.04
CA ASP A 173 -5.17 -25.87 -0.73
C ASP A 173 -5.22 -25.62 -2.25
N SER A 174 -6.28 -25.01 -2.76
CA SER A 174 -6.39 -24.64 -4.18
C SER A 174 -5.42 -23.51 -4.55
N ILE A 175 -5.22 -22.54 -3.66
CA ILE A 175 -4.21 -21.48 -3.79
C ILE A 175 -2.79 -22.08 -3.71
N LEU A 176 -2.58 -23.07 -2.83
CA LEU A 176 -1.31 -23.81 -2.71
C LEU A 176 -1.02 -24.65 -3.96
N ALA A 177 -2.02 -25.33 -4.53
CA ALA A 177 -1.87 -26.23 -5.67
C ALA A 177 -1.54 -25.50 -6.99
N GLN A 178 -1.96 -24.24 -7.13
CA GLN A 178 -1.72 -23.45 -8.34
C GLN A 178 -0.29 -22.90 -8.43
N ASN A 179 0.52 -23.02 -7.36
CA ASN A 179 1.90 -22.51 -7.31
C ASN A 179 2.03 -21.00 -7.62
N GLU A 180 0.91 -20.27 -7.65
CA GLU A 180 0.81 -18.83 -7.84
C GLU A 180 0.86 -18.09 -6.49
N GLN A 181 1.79 -18.53 -5.62
CA GLN A 181 1.98 -17.93 -4.31
C GLN A 181 2.70 -16.60 -4.43
N GLY A 182 1.96 -15.50 -4.31
CA GLY A 182 2.45 -14.29 -3.65
C GLY A 182 2.47 -14.44 -2.11
N GLU A 183 2.72 -13.35 -1.37
CA GLU A 183 2.73 -13.32 0.11
C GLU A 183 1.31 -13.34 0.69
N LEU A 184 0.65 -14.46 0.52
CA LEU A 184 -0.72 -14.70 0.91
C LEU A 184 -0.74 -15.62 2.11
N THR A 185 -1.28 -15.16 3.23
CA THR A 185 -1.48 -15.99 4.42
C THR A 185 -2.91 -16.52 4.48
N GLU A 186 -3.09 -17.71 5.07
CA GLU A 186 -4.41 -18.27 5.38
C GLU A 186 -5.29 -17.27 6.15
N LYS A 187 -4.68 -16.48 7.05
CA LYS A 187 -5.35 -15.40 7.76
C LYS A 187 -5.76 -14.22 6.89
N GLN A 188 -4.99 -13.85 5.87
CA GLN A 188 -5.37 -12.81 4.90
C GLN A 188 -6.48 -13.31 3.99
N VAL A 189 -6.43 -14.56 3.54
CA VAL A 189 -7.52 -15.23 2.82
C VAL A 189 -8.78 -15.22 3.68
N TYR A 190 -8.68 -15.63 4.95
CA TYR A 190 -9.79 -15.63 5.89
C TYR A 190 -10.33 -14.23 6.21
N ALA A 191 -9.45 -13.25 6.45
CA ALA A 191 -9.85 -11.88 6.75
C ALA A 191 -10.58 -11.24 5.56
N ARG A 192 -10.07 -11.47 4.35
CA ARG A 192 -10.67 -11.00 3.09
C ARG A 192 -12.02 -11.69 2.82
N TRP A 193 -12.08 -13.01 3.00
CA TRP A 193 -13.32 -13.76 2.90
C TRP A 193 -14.37 -13.28 3.92
N ALA A 194 -13.99 -13.12 5.19
CA ALA A 194 -14.90 -12.68 6.25
C ALA A 194 -15.41 -11.24 6.03
N GLU A 195 -14.60 -10.37 5.43
CA GLU A 195 -15.02 -9.03 5.00
C GLU A 195 -16.09 -9.11 3.91
N LEU A 196 -15.88 -9.92 2.86
CA LEU A 196 -16.83 -10.10 1.76
C LEU A 196 -18.15 -10.73 2.23
N THR A 197 -18.07 -11.76 3.08
CA THR A 197 -19.25 -12.40 3.69
C THR A 197 -20.05 -11.44 4.57
N ARG A 198 -19.38 -10.57 5.33
CA ARG A 198 -20.04 -9.51 6.11
C ARG A 198 -20.76 -8.49 5.23
N ARG A 199 -20.17 -8.16 4.08
CA ARG A 199 -20.74 -7.24 3.09
C ARG A 199 -21.98 -7.82 2.40
N ASN A 200 -22.02 -9.15 2.20
CA ASN A 200 -23.14 -9.85 1.57
C ASN A 200 -24.30 -10.19 2.54
N GLY A 201 -24.17 -9.87 3.83
CA GLY A 201 -25.25 -10.01 4.82
C GLY A 201 -25.43 -11.39 5.43
N ASP A 202 -24.60 -12.39 5.09
CA ASP A 202 -24.75 -13.80 5.52
C ASP A 202 -23.91 -14.17 6.77
N TRP A 203 -23.37 -13.17 7.47
CA TRP A 203 -22.42 -13.36 8.58
C TRP A 203 -23.04 -14.03 9.82
N THR A 204 -24.33 -13.82 10.06
CA THR A 204 -25.05 -14.38 11.22
C THR A 204 -25.22 -15.89 11.14
N THR A 205 -25.34 -16.45 9.93
CA THR A 205 -25.50 -17.90 9.68
C THR A 205 -24.19 -18.67 9.86
N ILE A 206 -23.06 -18.03 9.56
CA ILE A 206 -21.73 -18.65 9.51
C ILE A 206 -21.04 -18.65 10.87
N LYS A 207 -21.29 -17.63 11.72
CA LYS A 207 -20.65 -17.50 13.04
C LYS A 207 -20.99 -18.65 14.00
N SER A 208 -22.13 -19.33 13.83
CA SER A 208 -22.54 -20.48 14.65
C SER A 208 -21.77 -21.77 14.35
N HIS A 209 -21.02 -21.83 13.25
CA HIS A 209 -20.28 -23.03 12.79
C HIS A 209 -18.77 -22.92 13.00
N LEU A 210 -18.26 -21.82 13.58
CA LEU A 210 -16.84 -21.58 13.79
C LEU A 210 -16.39 -21.93 15.23
N PRO A 211 -15.23 -22.57 15.42
CA PRO A 211 -14.69 -22.87 16.74
C PRO A 211 -14.28 -21.58 17.47
N SER A 212 -14.54 -21.53 18.78
CA SER A 212 -14.48 -20.35 19.68
C SER A 212 -13.11 -19.64 19.83
N ASN A 213 -12.08 -20.04 19.09
CA ASN A 213 -10.69 -19.57 19.29
C ASN A 213 -10.14 -18.70 18.14
N TYR A 214 -11.00 -18.08 17.33
CA TYR A 214 -10.62 -17.12 16.29
C TYR A 214 -11.42 -15.82 16.37
#